data_AF-A0A7X8A536-F1
#
_entry.id   AF-A0A7X8A536-F1
#
_cell.length_a   1.000
_cell.length_b   1.000
_cell.length_c   1.000
_cell.angle_alpha   90.00
_cell.angle_beta   90.00
_cell.angle_gamma   90.00
#
_symmetry.space_group_name_H-M   'P 1'
#
loop_
_entity.id
_entity.type
_entity.pdbx_description
1 polymer ?
#
loop_
_entity_poly.entity_id
_entity_poly.type
_entity_poly.pdbx_seq_one_letter_code
_entity_poly.pdbx_strand_id
1 'polypeptide(L)'
;MRKLLILFLLMAGLAGCGSDKTAGPGPNKPPETHLFLVIGDSLGQVTGDTLPGRYYSRQILHWYGDDPDGEVIGYQWAWGDTSAGQWTFTTDVMDTFYVPIRDTMGYFTFFVRAVDNDSALDATPAKMTFPIINSPPEVSFPFAFTHNYDTAYFVSLNYMTFNWNGGDPDGDLTIVGYDFYLGDSSMRVDDLDTVTWHHLDSLTTRYTFTNLQPGFYRFFLRCQDIAGAYSPVIFYPDTIRGKWEVKPVVGNILYIDDNLYFFNSEHIFTDILDSLYPGGYTSLNFERRTFYNITDIDSTLNNFDIVIWNAGSDRHFTQASGGIVNFLRNGGRLMTNMTYSSRDTAIYPFLPIDSVYKTNINRPMFMVIPPGTDTIRYNSVQIYPDTLYATVPLSFTFGFKPAVPAALAGMFGESGYEVLYVTTGDTVAVRYPAYDPNNRWKARVVLFSFAVFDCNGQNTFGRMYSNILQYEFQDE
;
A
#
# COMPACT_ATOMS: atom_id res chain seq x y z
N MET A 1 25.94 30.60 94.13
CA MET A 1 26.82 29.47 94.52
C MET A 1 27.81 29.23 93.37
N ARG A 2 29.12 29.31 93.66
CA ARG A 2 30.33 29.13 92.80
C ARG A 2 30.41 29.99 91.51
N LYS A 3 31.06 31.17 91.53
CA LYS A 3 32.51 31.50 91.29
C LYS A 3 32.94 31.18 89.84
N LEU A 4 33.58 32.01 88.99
CA LEU A 4 34.33 33.29 89.05
C LEU A 4 34.61 33.74 87.57
N LEU A 5 34.31 34.98 87.15
CA LEU A 5 35.25 36.06 86.67
C LEU A 5 36.49 35.61 85.84
N ILE A 6 36.66 35.95 84.54
CA ILE A 6 37.04 37.23 83.84
C ILE A 6 38.58 37.41 83.57
N LEU A 7 38.88 37.75 82.30
CA LEU A 7 39.97 38.58 81.70
C LEU A 7 41.37 38.02 81.30
N PHE A 8 41.62 38.18 79.99
CA PHE A 8 42.79 38.76 79.28
C PHE A 8 44.23 38.26 79.52
N LEU A 9 44.88 37.85 78.42
CA LEU A 9 46.02 38.53 77.76
C LEU A 9 46.31 37.81 76.41
N LEU A 10 46.11 38.46 75.26
CA LEU A 10 47.11 39.20 74.47
C LEU A 10 48.19 38.32 73.79
N MET A 11 48.17 38.36 72.45
CA MET A 11 49.14 37.87 71.45
C MET A 11 50.54 37.46 71.92
N ALA A 12 50.96 36.25 71.52
CA ALA A 12 52.24 36.00 70.82
C ALA A 12 52.30 34.54 70.35
N GLY A 13 52.66 34.29 69.09
CA GLY A 13 53.08 32.97 68.63
C GLY A 13 52.48 32.51 67.30
N LEU A 14 52.72 33.26 66.22
CA LEU A 14 52.84 32.67 64.89
C LEU A 14 53.93 31.59 64.94
N ALA A 15 53.53 30.32 64.89
CA ALA A 15 54.40 29.20 64.55
C ALA A 15 53.60 28.29 63.62
N GLY A 16 53.94 28.35 62.34
CA GLY A 16 53.25 27.67 61.26
C GLY A 16 53.23 26.16 61.43
N CYS A 17 52.10 25.56 61.09
CA CYS A 17 52.09 24.20 60.57
C CYS A 17 52.15 24.36 59.04
N GLY A 18 53.30 24.01 58.47
CA GLY A 18 53.64 24.28 57.07
C GLY A 18 52.56 23.81 56.12
N SER A 19 52.07 24.74 55.31
CA SER A 19 51.41 24.44 54.05
C SER A 19 52.46 24.01 53.03
N ASP A 20 53.03 22.83 53.22
CA ASP A 20 53.79 22.12 52.19
C ASP A 20 53.13 20.76 51.95
N LYS A 21 51.98 20.82 51.26
CA LYS A 21 51.66 19.82 50.25
C LYS A 21 51.51 20.53 48.92
N THR A 22 52.60 21.10 48.42
CA THR A 22 52.85 21.09 46.98
C THR A 22 53.38 19.70 46.60
N ALA A 23 52.60 18.65 46.92
CA ALA A 23 52.68 17.48 46.07
C ALA A 23 51.90 17.90 44.82
N GLY A 24 52.58 18.02 43.68
CA GLY A 24 51.86 18.09 42.41
C GLY A 24 50.88 16.90 42.30
N PRO A 25 49.94 16.92 41.34
CA PRO A 25 49.16 15.72 41.07
C PRO A 25 50.10 14.51 41.01
N GLY A 26 49.71 13.42 41.67
CA GLY A 26 50.47 12.18 41.60
C GLY A 26 50.67 11.76 40.15
N PRO A 27 51.61 10.85 39.86
CA PRO A 27 51.68 10.29 38.51
C PRO A 27 50.33 9.65 38.16
N ASN A 28 49.77 10.03 37.01
CA ASN A 28 48.48 9.55 36.52
C ASN A 28 48.41 8.01 36.55
N LYS A 29 47.28 7.47 36.99
CA LYS A 29 46.99 6.04 36.94
C LYS A 29 45.95 5.77 35.86
N PRO A 30 46.13 4.71 35.05
CA PRO A 30 45.16 4.41 34.01
C PRO A 30 43.80 4.01 34.63
N PRO A 31 42.69 4.27 33.93
CA PRO A 31 41.36 3.88 34.37
C PRO A 31 41.14 2.36 34.24
N GLU A 32 40.10 1.84 34.90
CA GLU A 32 39.58 0.47 34.71
C GLU A 32 38.20 0.50 34.05
N THR A 33 37.93 -0.45 33.16
CA THR A 33 36.66 -0.55 32.42
C THR A 33 35.87 -1.78 32.84
N HIS A 34 34.56 -1.62 32.94
CA HIS A 34 33.62 -2.68 33.26
C HIS A 34 32.54 -2.77 32.21
N LEU A 35 32.33 -3.98 31.67
CA LEU A 35 31.31 -4.29 30.68
C LEU A 35 30.20 -5.11 31.34
N PHE A 36 28.94 -4.76 31.09
CA PHE A 36 27.79 -5.51 31.58
C PHE A 36 26.67 -5.60 30.54
N LEU A 37 25.80 -6.59 30.72
CA LEU A 37 24.72 -6.90 29.80
C LEU A 37 23.38 -6.88 30.52
N VAL A 38 22.38 -6.33 29.84
CA VAL A 38 20.99 -6.47 30.26
C VAL A 38 20.39 -7.64 29.50
N ILE A 39 20.18 -8.76 30.19
CA ILE A 39 19.57 -9.96 29.60
C ILE A 39 18.13 -10.06 30.13
N GLY A 40 17.16 -9.65 29.32
CA GLY A 40 15.76 -9.59 29.75
C GLY A 40 15.49 -8.46 30.75
N ASP A 41 14.75 -8.76 31.83
CA ASP A 41 14.40 -7.83 32.92
C ASP A 41 15.38 -7.89 34.11
N SER A 42 16.48 -8.64 33.97
CA SER A 42 17.47 -8.85 35.04
C SER A 42 18.87 -8.35 34.62
N LEU A 43 19.52 -7.62 35.52
CA LEU A 43 20.94 -7.26 35.43
C LEU A 43 21.78 -8.52 35.72
N GLY A 44 22.12 -9.28 34.68
CA GLY A 44 23.01 -10.43 34.80
C GLY A 44 24.47 -10.00 34.72
N GLN A 45 25.20 -10.05 35.84
CA GLN A 45 26.67 -9.98 35.79
C GLN A 45 27.21 -11.31 35.27
N VAL A 46 27.79 -11.31 34.07
CA VAL A 46 28.33 -12.50 33.44
C VAL A 46 29.70 -12.78 34.05
N THR A 47 29.87 -13.92 34.70
CA THR A 47 31.15 -14.38 35.24
C THR A 47 31.94 -15.11 34.15
N GLY A 48 32.70 -14.36 33.35
CA GLY A 48 33.61 -14.87 32.31
C GLY A 48 33.57 -14.06 31.01
N ASP A 49 34.55 -14.29 30.14
CA ASP A 49 34.72 -13.53 28.88
C ASP A 49 33.82 -14.02 27.73
N THR A 50 32.93 -14.98 27.98
CA THR A 50 32.02 -15.57 26.99
C THR A 50 30.64 -15.75 27.57
N LEU A 51 29.62 -15.34 26.84
CA LEU A 51 28.25 -15.49 27.30
C LEU A 51 27.76 -16.94 27.27
N PRO A 52 27.04 -17.41 28.31
CA PRO A 52 26.33 -18.67 28.25
C PRO A 52 25.03 -18.50 27.45
N GLY A 53 24.89 -19.18 26.32
CA GLY A 53 23.64 -19.20 25.56
C GLY A 53 23.84 -19.04 24.05
N ARG A 54 22.75 -18.67 23.37
CA ARG A 54 22.68 -18.39 21.93
C ARG A 54 21.96 -17.06 21.79
N TYR A 55 22.58 -16.10 21.11
CA TYR A 55 22.06 -14.74 21.00
C TYR A 55 21.84 -14.35 19.54
N TYR A 56 20.93 -13.41 19.31
CA TYR A 56 20.66 -12.81 18.00
C TYR A 56 21.76 -11.79 17.65
N SER A 57 21.90 -11.36 16.41
CA SER A 57 22.93 -10.38 16.01
C SER A 57 22.81 -9.02 16.70
N ARG A 58 21.58 -8.63 17.09
CA ARG A 58 21.31 -7.37 17.77
C ARG A 58 21.73 -7.46 19.24
N GLN A 59 22.79 -6.75 19.60
CA GLN A 59 23.37 -6.68 20.93
C GLN A 59 23.22 -5.27 21.52
N ILE A 60 22.64 -5.15 22.71
CA ILE A 60 22.62 -3.90 23.48
C ILE A 60 23.66 -4.05 24.59
N LEU A 61 24.74 -3.27 24.49
CA LEU A 61 25.88 -3.35 25.40
C LEU A 61 25.94 -2.11 26.27
N HIS A 62 26.30 -2.29 27.54
CA HIS A 62 26.50 -1.21 28.49
C HIS A 62 27.88 -1.32 29.13
N TRP A 63 28.53 -0.18 29.34
CA TRP A 63 29.84 -0.13 29.97
C TRP A 63 29.96 1.10 30.87
N TYR A 64 30.88 1.02 31.83
CA TYR A 64 31.32 2.17 32.62
C TYR A 64 32.81 2.02 32.93
N GLY A 65 33.45 3.09 33.36
CA GLY A 65 34.83 3.06 33.81
C GLY A 65 35.01 3.89 35.07
N ASP A 66 36.01 3.49 35.86
CA ASP A 66 36.42 4.17 37.08
C ASP A 66 37.89 4.59 36.94
N ASP A 67 38.19 5.83 37.32
CA ASP A 67 39.54 6.37 37.33
C ASP A 67 39.99 6.62 38.79
N PRO A 68 41.07 5.98 39.27
CA PRO A 68 41.53 6.10 40.65
C PRO A 68 42.03 7.50 41.05
N ASP A 69 42.45 8.34 40.11
CA ASP A 69 43.01 9.67 40.38
C ASP A 69 42.50 10.80 39.50
N GLY A 70 41.55 10.52 38.60
CA GLY A 70 40.90 11.49 37.74
C GLY A 70 39.45 11.16 37.38
N GLU A 71 39.06 11.54 36.16
CA GLU A 71 37.75 11.28 35.57
C GLU A 71 37.88 10.62 34.19
N VAL A 72 36.99 9.67 33.89
CA VAL A 72 36.85 9.07 32.56
C VAL A 72 36.17 10.07 31.62
N ILE A 73 36.87 10.47 30.55
CA ILE A 73 36.37 11.43 29.55
C ILE A 73 35.68 10.76 28.34
N GLY A 74 35.78 9.43 28.24
CA GLY A 74 35.11 8.65 27.20
C GLY A 74 35.66 7.23 27.11
N TYR A 75 35.26 6.54 26.05
CA TYR A 75 35.53 5.13 25.81
C TYR A 75 35.98 4.89 24.38
N GLN A 76 36.75 3.84 24.19
CA GLN A 76 37.06 3.28 22.89
C GLN A 76 36.51 1.86 22.82
N TRP A 77 35.79 1.52 21.76
CA TRP A 77 35.31 0.16 21.51
C TRP A 77 35.73 -0.40 20.15
N ALA A 78 35.80 -1.73 20.03
CA ALA A 78 36.11 -2.43 18.80
C ALA A 78 35.47 -3.83 18.76
N TRP A 79 35.19 -4.33 17.55
CA TRP A 79 34.73 -5.71 17.31
C TRP A 79 35.85 -6.53 16.67
N GLY A 80 36.25 -7.64 17.31
CA GLY A 80 37.17 -8.64 16.76
C GLY A 80 38.64 -8.21 16.63
N ASP A 81 38.91 -7.04 16.06
CA ASP A 81 40.25 -6.48 15.83
C ASP A 81 40.52 -5.28 16.74
N THR A 82 41.54 -5.38 17.58
CA THR A 82 41.99 -4.32 18.49
C THR A 82 43.26 -3.61 18.02
N SER A 83 43.67 -3.85 16.78
CA SER A 83 44.81 -3.18 16.14
C SER A 83 44.62 -1.66 16.07
N ALA A 84 45.74 -0.93 16.05
CA ALA A 84 45.72 0.52 16.01
C ALA A 84 44.90 1.05 14.81
N GLY A 85 43.90 1.89 15.08
CA GLY A 85 43.01 2.48 14.08
C GLY A 85 41.65 1.79 13.91
N GLN A 86 41.39 0.66 14.57
CA GLN A 86 40.09 -0.04 14.54
C GLN A 86 39.17 0.31 15.71
N TRP A 87 39.65 1.14 16.64
CA TRP A 87 38.88 1.59 17.80
C TRP A 87 38.00 2.79 17.44
N THR A 88 36.73 2.72 17.81
CA THR A 88 35.79 3.83 17.72
C THR A 88 35.70 4.53 19.07
N PHE A 89 35.90 5.85 19.10
CA PHE A 89 35.72 6.64 20.31
C PHE A 89 34.25 7.03 20.50
N THR A 90 33.76 6.99 21.74
CA THR A 90 32.44 7.48 22.13
C THR A 90 32.48 8.01 23.56
N THR A 91 31.60 8.97 23.87
CA THR A 91 31.31 9.40 25.25
C THR A 91 30.11 8.66 25.84
N ASP A 92 29.41 7.87 25.03
CA ASP A 92 28.24 7.11 25.47
C ASP A 92 28.67 5.92 26.33
N VAL A 93 27.76 5.49 27.19
CA VAL A 93 27.91 4.36 28.13
C VAL A 93 27.08 3.13 27.70
N MET A 94 26.41 3.22 26.56
CA MET A 94 25.65 2.15 25.96
C MET A 94 25.50 2.36 24.46
N ASP A 95 25.36 1.27 23.70
CA ASP A 95 24.99 1.33 22.29
C ASP A 95 24.32 0.02 21.82
N THR A 96 23.66 0.06 20.67
CA THR A 96 23.08 -1.10 19.98
C THR A 96 23.90 -1.47 18.76
N PHE A 97 24.42 -2.70 18.74
CA PHE A 97 25.21 -3.24 17.65
C PHE A 97 24.43 -4.31 16.89
N TYR A 98 24.53 -4.31 15.56
CA TYR A 98 24.04 -5.38 14.70
C TYR A 98 25.27 -6.10 14.14
N VAL A 99 25.53 -7.30 14.65
CA VAL A 99 26.71 -8.08 14.26
C VAL A 99 26.40 -8.84 12.98
N PRO A 100 27.05 -8.53 11.84
CA PRO A 100 26.73 -9.15 10.55
C PRO A 100 27.22 -10.60 10.53
N ILE A 101 26.34 -11.52 10.91
CA ILE A 101 26.60 -12.95 10.83
C ILE A 101 26.41 -13.42 9.39
N ARG A 102 27.39 -14.15 8.85
CA ARG A 102 27.38 -14.68 7.46
C ARG A 102 27.34 -16.19 7.39
N ASP A 103 27.24 -16.83 8.55
CA ASP A 103 27.23 -18.27 8.74
C ASP A 103 26.09 -18.64 9.70
N THR A 104 25.83 -19.93 9.88
CA THR A 104 24.78 -20.36 10.83
C THR A 104 25.08 -20.02 12.29
N MET A 105 26.36 -19.89 12.65
CA MET A 105 26.82 -19.53 13.99
C MET A 105 28.19 -18.84 13.90
N GLY A 106 28.38 -17.78 14.68
CA GLY A 106 29.67 -17.10 14.83
C GLY A 106 30.00 -16.76 16.28
N TYR A 107 31.29 -16.60 16.57
CA TYR A 107 31.77 -16.09 17.86
C TYR A 107 32.37 -14.71 17.62
N PHE A 108 31.78 -13.69 18.24
CA PHE A 108 32.19 -12.30 18.05
C PHE A 108 32.62 -11.70 19.37
N THR A 109 33.83 -11.15 19.44
CA THR A 109 34.33 -10.54 20.68
C THR A 109 34.24 -9.03 20.56
N PHE A 110 33.51 -8.41 21.49
CA PHE A 110 33.50 -6.97 21.71
C PHE A 110 34.57 -6.60 22.73
N PHE A 111 35.25 -5.49 22.48
CA PHE A 111 36.22 -4.89 23.40
C PHE A 111 35.81 -3.45 23.69
N VAL A 112 35.97 -3.01 24.94
CA VAL A 112 35.81 -1.62 25.35
C VAL A 112 36.86 -1.23 26.38
N ARG A 113 37.36 -0.01 26.30
CA ARG A 113 38.33 0.56 27.25
C ARG A 113 38.04 2.02 27.54
N ALA A 114 38.19 2.44 28.79
CA ALA A 114 38.06 3.81 29.24
C ALA A 114 39.29 4.65 28.84
N VAL A 115 39.05 5.96 28.66
CA VAL A 115 40.06 7.00 28.43
C VAL A 115 39.90 8.05 29.53
N ASP A 116 40.97 8.34 30.27
CA ASP A 116 40.95 9.35 31.34
C ASP A 116 41.24 10.77 30.83
N ASN A 117 41.10 11.76 31.72
CA ASN A 117 41.34 13.18 31.44
C ASN A 117 42.81 13.53 31.14
N ASP A 118 43.74 12.62 31.38
CA ASP A 118 45.16 12.74 31.05
C ASP A 118 45.54 11.91 29.80
N SER A 119 44.52 11.43 29.08
CA SER A 119 44.62 10.62 27.85
C SER A 119 45.29 9.26 28.02
N ALA A 120 45.40 8.73 29.24
CA ALA A 120 45.76 7.33 29.43
C ALA A 120 44.54 6.42 29.20
N LEU A 121 44.86 5.21 28.77
CA LEU A 121 43.91 4.18 28.36
C LEU A 121 43.95 3.06 29.38
N ASP A 122 42.79 2.45 29.64
CA ASP A 122 42.76 1.18 30.34
C ASP A 122 43.64 0.15 29.59
N ALA A 123 44.63 -0.38 30.31
CA ALA A 123 45.61 -1.34 29.81
C ALA A 123 45.03 -2.76 29.64
N THR A 124 43.89 -3.02 30.25
CA THR A 124 43.17 -4.29 30.27
C THR A 124 41.73 -4.10 29.77
N PRO A 125 41.51 -3.87 28.46
CA PRO A 125 40.18 -3.66 27.92
C PRO A 125 39.20 -4.76 28.37
N ALA A 126 38.04 -4.33 28.86
CA ALA A 126 36.94 -5.23 29.11
C ALA A 126 36.50 -5.87 27.79
N LYS A 127 36.17 -7.15 27.82
CA LYS A 127 35.78 -7.88 26.61
C LYS A 127 34.66 -8.88 26.89
N MET A 128 33.88 -9.16 25.86
CA MET A 128 32.83 -10.18 25.89
C MET A 128 32.73 -10.87 24.55
N THR A 129 32.66 -12.19 24.57
CA THR A 129 32.46 -13.04 23.38
C THR A 129 31.02 -13.50 23.30
N PHE A 130 30.39 -13.19 22.18
CA PHE A 130 28.99 -13.48 21.86
C PHE A 130 28.90 -14.67 20.92
N PRO A 131 28.32 -15.81 21.37
CA PRO A 131 27.88 -16.86 20.47
C PRO A 131 26.57 -16.43 19.77
N ILE A 132 26.69 -15.98 18.53
CA ILE A 132 25.57 -15.46 17.74
C ILE A 132 25.11 -16.53 16.75
N ILE A 133 23.79 -16.67 16.61
CA ILE A 133 23.15 -17.57 15.64
C ILE A 133 22.28 -16.75 14.72
N ASN A 134 22.35 -17.10 13.44
CA ASN A 134 21.51 -16.50 12.43
C ASN A 134 20.05 -16.95 12.59
N SER A 135 19.16 -15.98 12.72
CA SER A 135 17.72 -16.14 12.63
C SER A 135 17.29 -16.09 11.16
N PRO A 136 16.40 -16.98 10.70
CA PRO A 136 15.85 -16.86 9.36
C PRO A 136 15.01 -15.59 9.24
N PRO A 137 14.99 -14.94 8.07
CA PRO A 137 14.17 -13.76 7.85
C PRO A 137 12.69 -14.13 7.73
N GLU A 138 11.84 -13.11 7.67
CA GLU A 138 10.39 -13.25 7.48
C GLU A 138 9.91 -12.39 6.30
N VAL A 139 8.86 -12.84 5.62
CA VAL A 139 8.19 -12.10 4.56
C VAL A 139 6.67 -12.22 4.71
N SER A 140 5.93 -11.15 4.37
CA SER A 140 4.47 -11.12 4.47
C SER A 140 3.83 -10.25 3.39
N PHE A 141 2.59 -10.58 3.00
CA PHE A 141 1.76 -9.69 2.18
C PHE A 141 1.16 -8.57 3.05
N PRO A 142 1.05 -7.32 2.55
CA PRO A 142 0.42 -6.24 3.31
C PRO A 142 -1.01 -6.60 3.72
N PHE A 143 -1.41 -6.22 4.94
CA PHE A 143 -2.77 -6.48 5.44
C PHE A 143 -3.86 -5.94 4.51
N ALA A 144 -3.65 -4.75 3.93
CA ALA A 144 -4.60 -4.18 2.99
C ALA A 144 -4.68 -4.97 1.66
N PHE A 145 -3.59 -5.61 1.22
CA PHE A 145 -3.61 -6.48 0.05
C PHE A 145 -4.44 -7.75 0.34
N THR A 146 -4.18 -8.42 1.46
CA THR A 146 -4.89 -9.65 1.84
C THR A 146 -6.35 -9.40 2.23
N HIS A 147 -6.70 -8.17 2.60
CA HIS A 147 -8.08 -7.74 2.77
C HIS A 147 -8.79 -7.43 1.45
N ASN A 148 -8.08 -6.91 0.45
CA ASN A 148 -8.64 -6.55 -0.85
C ASN A 148 -8.83 -7.74 -1.80
N TYR A 149 -8.02 -8.79 -1.67
CA TYR A 149 -8.21 -10.01 -2.46
C TYR A 149 -8.78 -11.11 -1.55
N ASP A 150 -9.75 -11.87 -2.06
CA ASP A 150 -10.32 -12.99 -1.30
C ASP A 150 -9.36 -14.18 -1.42
N THR A 151 -9.02 -14.78 -0.28
CA THR A 151 -8.08 -15.89 -0.22
C THR A 151 -8.65 -17.19 -0.77
N ALA A 152 -9.97 -17.26 -0.99
CA ALA A 152 -10.62 -18.36 -1.68
C ALA A 152 -10.63 -18.16 -3.20
N TYR A 153 -10.91 -16.94 -3.68
CA TYR A 153 -11.03 -16.66 -5.11
C TYR A 153 -10.92 -15.17 -5.44
N PHE A 154 -10.01 -14.81 -6.33
CA PHE A 154 -9.99 -13.48 -6.94
C PHE A 154 -9.56 -13.55 -8.41
N VAL A 155 -9.89 -12.49 -9.15
CA VAL A 155 -9.71 -12.40 -10.59
C VAL A 155 -8.80 -11.25 -10.98
N SER A 156 -7.98 -11.47 -11.99
CA SER A 156 -7.30 -10.42 -12.75
C SER A 156 -7.42 -10.70 -14.25
N LEU A 157 -6.91 -9.79 -15.08
CA LEU A 157 -6.63 -10.05 -16.48
C LEU A 157 -5.13 -10.37 -16.63
N ASN A 158 -4.54 -9.99 -17.76
CA ASN A 158 -3.14 -10.19 -18.12
C ASN A 158 -2.11 -9.42 -17.25
N TYR A 159 -2.56 -8.68 -16.23
CA TYR A 159 -1.71 -7.93 -15.29
C TYR A 159 -2.11 -8.19 -13.83
N MET A 160 -1.11 -8.32 -12.95
CA MET A 160 -1.31 -8.34 -11.50
C MET A 160 -0.05 -7.94 -10.76
N THR A 161 -0.18 -7.08 -9.76
CA THR A 161 0.94 -6.63 -8.94
C THR A 161 0.85 -7.18 -7.52
N PHE A 162 1.91 -7.87 -7.07
CA PHE A 162 2.09 -8.28 -5.67
C PHE A 162 3.04 -7.32 -4.97
N ASN A 163 2.73 -7.03 -3.71
CA ASN A 163 3.59 -6.27 -2.80
C ASN A 163 3.86 -7.12 -1.56
N TRP A 164 4.99 -6.93 -0.91
CA TRP A 164 5.33 -7.63 0.33
C TRP A 164 6.19 -6.75 1.24
N ASN A 165 6.25 -7.14 2.51
CA ASN A 165 7.17 -6.61 3.50
C ASN A 165 8.13 -7.74 3.90
N GLY A 166 9.43 -7.48 3.91
CA GLY A 166 10.42 -8.37 4.53
C GLY A 166 10.95 -7.76 5.82
N GLY A 167 11.33 -8.62 6.76
CA GLY A 167 12.05 -8.22 7.96
C GLY A 167 12.95 -9.35 8.43
N ASP A 168 13.98 -9.00 9.18
CA ASP A 168 14.92 -9.98 9.73
C ASP A 168 15.15 -9.68 11.22
N PRO A 169 14.96 -10.66 12.14
CA PRO A 169 15.33 -10.49 13.54
C PRO A 169 16.79 -10.06 13.75
N ASP A 170 17.67 -10.38 12.80
CA ASP A 170 19.07 -9.97 12.78
C ASP A 170 19.32 -8.57 12.17
N GLY A 171 18.24 -7.89 11.79
CA GLY A 171 18.19 -6.53 11.26
C GLY A 171 17.94 -6.52 9.76
N ASP A 172 16.90 -5.82 9.30
CA ASP A 172 16.38 -5.89 7.93
C ASP A 172 17.41 -5.71 6.79
N LEU A 173 18.55 -5.07 7.05
CA LEU A 173 19.66 -4.93 6.09
C LEU A 173 20.41 -6.24 5.81
N THR A 174 20.18 -7.30 6.59
CA THR A 174 20.71 -8.65 6.34
C THR A 174 19.97 -9.36 5.21
N ILE A 175 18.76 -8.93 4.85
CA ILE A 175 18.05 -9.47 3.69
C ILE A 175 18.84 -9.11 2.42
N VAL A 176 19.25 -10.13 1.68
CA VAL A 176 20.02 -9.97 0.43
C VAL A 176 19.18 -10.11 -0.83
N GLY A 177 17.96 -10.66 -0.72
CA GLY A 177 17.04 -10.73 -1.84
C GLY A 177 15.74 -11.45 -1.54
N TYR A 178 14.86 -11.43 -2.55
CA TYR A 178 13.59 -12.15 -2.56
C TYR A 178 13.58 -13.14 -3.70
N ASP A 179 13.00 -14.31 -3.46
CA ASP A 179 12.78 -15.33 -4.48
C ASP A 179 11.28 -15.52 -4.64
N PHE A 180 10.79 -15.49 -5.88
CA PHE A 180 9.41 -15.84 -6.18
C PHE A 180 9.26 -16.96 -7.21
N TYR A 181 8.11 -17.62 -7.17
CA TYR A 181 7.69 -18.58 -8.17
C TYR A 181 6.20 -18.41 -8.47
N LEU A 182 5.83 -18.46 -9.74
CA LEU A 182 4.44 -18.43 -10.19
C LEU A 182 4.04 -19.84 -10.64
N GLY A 183 3.37 -20.57 -9.77
CA GLY A 183 2.83 -21.89 -10.06
C GLY A 183 1.38 -21.81 -10.53
N ASP A 184 0.87 -22.93 -11.06
CA ASP A 184 -0.58 -23.08 -11.18
C ASP A 184 -1.25 -23.24 -9.80
N SER A 185 -2.58 -23.17 -9.75
CA SER A 185 -3.34 -23.26 -8.49
C SER A 185 -3.27 -24.63 -7.78
N SER A 186 -2.75 -25.67 -8.45
CA SER A 186 -2.56 -26.99 -7.86
C SER A 186 -1.24 -27.10 -7.08
N MET A 187 -0.26 -26.25 -7.39
CA MET A 187 1.07 -26.22 -6.76
C MET A 187 0.96 -26.09 -5.22
N ARG A 188 1.77 -26.88 -4.50
CA ARG A 188 1.87 -26.88 -3.03
C ARG A 188 3.28 -26.55 -2.58
N VAL A 189 3.41 -26.15 -1.32
CA VAL A 189 4.72 -25.84 -0.71
C VAL A 189 5.65 -27.05 -0.76
N ASP A 190 5.11 -28.25 -0.54
CA ASP A 190 5.86 -29.51 -0.57
C ASP A 190 6.41 -29.87 -1.97
N ASP A 191 5.91 -29.23 -3.03
CA ASP A 191 6.30 -29.48 -4.43
C ASP A 191 7.35 -28.46 -4.95
N LEU A 192 7.80 -27.52 -4.12
CA LEU A 192 8.66 -26.40 -4.55
C LEU A 192 10.15 -26.75 -4.64
N ASP A 193 10.58 -27.93 -4.20
CA ASP A 193 12.01 -28.29 -4.16
C ASP A 193 12.67 -28.35 -5.55
N THR A 194 11.87 -28.49 -6.60
CA THR A 194 12.36 -28.65 -7.99
C THR A 194 12.07 -27.46 -8.90
N VAL A 195 11.41 -26.41 -8.38
CA VAL A 195 11.05 -25.25 -9.21
C VAL A 195 12.25 -24.33 -9.41
N THR A 196 12.23 -23.60 -10.52
CA THR A 196 13.20 -22.52 -10.74
C THR A 196 12.65 -21.24 -10.13
N TRP A 197 13.29 -20.76 -9.08
CA TRP A 197 12.93 -19.50 -8.42
C TRP A 197 13.46 -18.30 -9.22
N HIS A 198 12.65 -17.26 -9.30
CA HIS A 198 13.04 -15.97 -9.84
C HIS A 198 13.59 -15.10 -8.70
N HIS A 199 14.88 -14.78 -8.77
CA HIS A 199 15.55 -13.96 -7.78
C HIS A 199 15.38 -12.46 -8.08
N LEU A 200 15.18 -11.69 -7.01
CA LEU A 200 15.03 -10.24 -6.96
C LEU A 200 15.99 -9.67 -5.91
N ASP A 201 16.47 -8.45 -6.11
CA ASP A 201 17.32 -7.77 -5.14
C ASP A 201 16.59 -7.46 -3.82
N SER A 202 17.36 -7.12 -2.79
CA SER A 202 16.83 -6.82 -1.45
C SER A 202 15.97 -5.56 -1.35
N LEU A 203 16.01 -4.67 -2.35
CA LEU A 203 15.21 -3.45 -2.36
C LEU A 203 13.85 -3.65 -3.07
N THR A 204 13.68 -4.76 -3.76
CA THR A 204 12.46 -5.07 -4.51
C THR A 204 11.38 -5.62 -3.58
N THR A 205 10.38 -4.79 -3.27
CA THR A 205 9.22 -5.15 -2.41
C THR A 205 7.91 -5.28 -3.18
N ARG A 206 8.00 -5.26 -4.52
CA ARG A 206 6.87 -5.31 -5.44
C ARG A 206 7.28 -6.01 -6.74
N TYR A 207 6.36 -6.80 -7.29
CA TYR A 207 6.50 -7.35 -8.63
C TYR A 207 5.20 -7.28 -9.40
N THR A 208 5.26 -6.79 -10.63
CA THR A 208 4.12 -6.72 -11.56
C THR A 208 4.27 -7.78 -12.63
N PHE A 209 3.38 -8.76 -12.61
CA PHE A 209 3.22 -9.69 -13.71
C PHE A 209 2.53 -8.99 -14.88
N THR A 210 3.08 -9.18 -16.07
CA THR A 210 2.54 -8.66 -17.33
C THR A 210 2.38 -9.81 -18.31
N ASN A 211 1.48 -9.67 -19.29
CA ASN A 211 1.23 -10.69 -20.33
C ASN A 211 0.88 -12.09 -19.76
N LEU A 212 0.22 -12.13 -18.60
CA LEU A 212 -0.22 -13.38 -17.99
C LEU A 212 -1.18 -14.11 -18.94
N GLN A 213 -0.94 -15.40 -19.12
CA GLN A 213 -1.84 -16.25 -19.90
C GLN A 213 -3.05 -16.65 -19.05
N PRO A 214 -4.23 -16.83 -19.66
CA PRO A 214 -5.41 -17.30 -18.94
C PRO A 214 -5.15 -18.60 -18.20
N GLY A 215 -5.60 -18.68 -16.96
CA GLY A 215 -5.35 -19.85 -16.11
C GLY A 215 -5.55 -19.57 -14.63
N PHE A 216 -5.34 -20.59 -13.82
CA PHE A 216 -5.41 -20.50 -12.37
C PHE A 216 -4.02 -20.60 -11.77
N TYR A 217 -3.64 -19.60 -11.00
CA TYR A 217 -2.29 -19.42 -10.49
C TYR A 217 -2.21 -19.40 -8.96
N ARG A 218 -0.99 -19.53 -8.49
CA ARG A 218 -0.57 -19.29 -7.11
C ARG A 218 0.82 -18.67 -7.11
N PHE A 219 0.94 -17.54 -6.44
CA PHE A 219 2.19 -16.82 -6.27
C PHE A 219 2.88 -17.28 -4.98
N PHE A 220 4.14 -17.70 -5.06
CA PHE A 220 4.96 -18.12 -3.93
C PHE A 220 6.12 -17.15 -3.76
N LEU A 221 6.48 -16.86 -2.50
CA LEU A 221 7.51 -15.89 -2.16
C LEU A 221 8.27 -16.34 -0.91
N ARG A 222 9.59 -16.11 -0.91
CA ARG A 222 10.47 -16.22 0.26
C ARG A 222 11.54 -15.13 0.18
N CYS A 223 12.18 -14.81 1.30
CA CYS A 223 13.39 -13.96 1.30
C CYS A 223 14.60 -14.73 1.82
N GLN A 224 15.78 -14.27 1.45
CA GLN A 224 17.07 -14.83 1.87
C GLN A 224 17.88 -13.77 2.62
N ASP A 225 18.53 -14.18 3.70
CA ASP A 225 19.51 -13.35 4.41
C ASP A 225 20.95 -13.54 3.91
N ILE A 226 21.87 -12.73 4.44
CA ILE A 226 23.30 -12.73 4.10
C ILE A 226 24.04 -13.99 4.56
N ALA A 227 23.50 -14.73 5.54
CA ALA A 227 24.01 -16.04 5.97
C ALA A 227 23.46 -17.20 5.12
N GLY A 228 22.60 -16.89 4.16
CA GLY A 228 22.00 -17.82 3.21
C GLY A 228 20.75 -18.53 3.72
N ALA A 229 20.23 -18.20 4.90
CA ALA A 229 18.98 -18.79 5.38
C ALA A 229 17.78 -18.17 4.66
N TYR A 230 16.73 -18.99 4.48
CA TYR A 230 15.49 -18.58 3.85
C TYR A 230 14.38 -18.45 4.88
N SER A 231 13.49 -17.49 4.64
CA SER A 231 12.20 -17.45 5.32
C SER A 231 11.35 -18.68 4.99
N PRO A 232 10.33 -18.98 5.82
CA PRO A 232 9.22 -19.81 5.36
C PRO A 232 8.65 -19.26 4.03
N VAL A 233 8.24 -20.16 3.14
CA VAL A 233 7.57 -19.77 1.90
C VAL A 233 6.16 -19.31 2.23
N ILE A 234 5.83 -18.07 1.88
CA ILE A 234 4.44 -17.59 1.84
C ILE A 234 3.89 -17.75 0.43
N PHE A 235 2.56 -17.83 0.32
CA PHE A 235 1.92 -17.90 -0.98
C PHE A 235 0.55 -17.23 -0.98
N TYR A 236 0.10 -16.83 -2.16
CA TYR A 236 -1.21 -16.22 -2.35
C TYR A 236 -1.88 -16.76 -3.62
N PRO A 237 -3.19 -17.08 -3.59
CA PRO A 237 -4.06 -17.10 -2.41
C PRO A 237 -3.61 -18.13 -1.35
N ASP A 238 -3.69 -17.76 -0.07
CA ASP A 238 -3.05 -18.46 1.07
C ASP A 238 -3.83 -19.68 1.59
N THR A 239 -4.95 -20.03 0.96
CA THR A 239 -5.72 -21.23 1.31
C THR A 239 -5.46 -22.39 0.35
N ILE A 240 -5.60 -23.64 0.83
CA ILE A 240 -5.35 -24.85 0.03
C ILE A 240 -6.24 -24.88 -1.24
N ARG A 241 -7.48 -24.39 -1.14
CA ARG A 241 -8.44 -24.35 -2.26
C ARG A 241 -8.50 -22.99 -2.96
N GLY A 242 -7.70 -22.03 -2.50
CA GLY A 242 -7.64 -20.68 -3.04
C GLY A 242 -7.17 -20.66 -4.48
N LYS A 243 -7.85 -19.87 -5.31
CA LYS A 243 -7.55 -19.71 -6.74
C LYS A 243 -7.42 -18.24 -7.12
N TRP A 244 -6.28 -17.87 -7.69
CA TRP A 244 -6.18 -16.66 -8.49
C TRP A 244 -6.48 -17.01 -9.94
N GLU A 245 -7.57 -16.48 -10.50
CA GLU A 245 -7.92 -16.67 -11.90
C GLU A 245 -7.44 -15.47 -12.74
N VAL A 246 -6.61 -15.76 -13.74
CA VAL A 246 -6.35 -14.85 -14.85
C VAL A 246 -7.38 -15.15 -15.93
N LYS A 247 -8.33 -14.24 -16.10
CA LYS A 247 -9.36 -14.35 -17.15
C LYS A 247 -8.78 -13.97 -18.51
N PRO A 248 -9.25 -14.59 -19.61
CA PRO A 248 -8.94 -14.12 -20.95
C PRO A 248 -9.53 -12.73 -21.20
N VAL A 249 -8.78 -11.92 -21.93
CA VAL A 249 -9.30 -10.68 -22.52
C VAL A 249 -10.06 -11.06 -23.79
N VAL A 250 -11.38 -10.89 -23.78
CA VAL A 250 -12.27 -11.18 -24.90
C VAL A 250 -12.89 -9.86 -25.38
N GLY A 251 -12.84 -9.64 -26.70
CA GLY A 251 -13.34 -8.41 -27.32
C GLY A 251 -12.59 -7.15 -26.89
N ASN A 252 -13.11 -6.00 -27.29
CA ASN A 252 -12.60 -4.66 -26.94
C ASN A 252 -13.51 -3.92 -25.94
N ILE A 253 -14.48 -4.63 -25.36
CA ILE A 253 -15.42 -4.10 -24.37
C ILE A 253 -15.14 -4.74 -23.01
N LEU A 254 -15.03 -3.90 -22.00
CA LEU A 254 -15.01 -4.31 -20.59
C LEU A 254 -16.32 -3.89 -19.91
N TYR A 255 -17.07 -4.87 -19.42
CA TYR A 255 -18.18 -4.66 -18.50
C TYR A 255 -17.68 -4.83 -17.06
N ILE A 256 -17.87 -3.80 -16.24
CA ILE A 256 -17.54 -3.82 -14.82
C ILE A 256 -18.85 -3.74 -14.04
N ASP A 257 -19.08 -4.78 -13.26
CA ASP A 257 -20.19 -4.87 -12.34
C ASP A 257 -19.74 -4.48 -10.92
N ASP A 258 -20.03 -3.25 -10.52
CA ASP A 258 -19.55 -2.64 -9.29
C ASP A 258 -20.73 -2.08 -8.48
N ASN A 259 -21.86 -2.80 -8.48
CA ASN A 259 -23.09 -2.32 -7.88
C ASN A 259 -23.75 -3.40 -7.02
N LEU A 260 -23.34 -3.46 -5.75
CA LEU A 260 -23.70 -4.53 -4.80
C LEU A 260 -25.20 -4.66 -4.51
N TYR A 261 -26.03 -3.68 -4.86
CA TYR A 261 -27.41 -3.61 -4.38
C TYR A 261 -28.45 -4.19 -5.36
N PHE A 262 -28.08 -4.65 -6.57
CA PHE A 262 -29.07 -4.91 -7.64
C PHE A 262 -28.85 -6.17 -8.53
N PHE A 263 -28.39 -7.27 -7.93
CA PHE A 263 -28.13 -8.57 -8.59
C PHE A 263 -29.21 -9.11 -9.54
N ASN A 264 -30.50 -8.84 -9.25
CA ASN A 264 -31.61 -9.41 -10.02
C ASN A 264 -31.85 -8.71 -11.36
N SER A 265 -31.13 -7.63 -11.67
CA SER A 265 -31.35 -6.82 -12.88
C SER A 265 -30.09 -6.54 -13.70
N GLU A 266 -28.92 -7.01 -13.26
CA GLU A 266 -27.66 -6.91 -14.01
C GLU A 266 -27.68 -7.67 -15.34
N HIS A 267 -28.48 -8.74 -15.42
CA HIS A 267 -28.64 -9.52 -16.65
C HIS A 267 -29.07 -8.65 -17.84
N ILE A 268 -29.72 -7.49 -17.63
CA ILE A 268 -30.08 -6.59 -18.72
C ILE A 268 -28.86 -6.09 -19.49
N PHE A 269 -27.73 -5.82 -18.81
CA PHE A 269 -26.51 -5.36 -19.46
C PHE A 269 -25.89 -6.50 -20.26
N THR A 270 -25.77 -7.68 -19.65
CA THR A 270 -25.17 -8.85 -20.28
C THR A 270 -26.04 -9.35 -21.43
N ASP A 271 -27.37 -9.36 -21.32
CA ASP A 271 -28.28 -9.77 -22.40
C ASP A 271 -28.13 -8.89 -23.65
N ILE A 272 -27.99 -7.56 -23.45
CA ILE A 272 -27.76 -6.63 -24.55
C ILE A 272 -26.36 -6.87 -25.15
N LEU A 273 -25.33 -7.01 -24.31
CA LEU A 273 -23.97 -7.25 -24.78
C LEU A 273 -23.85 -8.58 -25.53
N ASP A 274 -24.42 -9.66 -25.01
CA ASP A 274 -24.47 -10.99 -25.63
C ASP A 274 -25.18 -10.92 -27.00
N SER A 275 -26.23 -10.11 -27.12
CA SER A 275 -26.96 -9.90 -28.38
C SER A 275 -26.19 -9.07 -29.40
N LEU A 276 -25.45 -8.03 -28.97
CA LEU A 276 -24.75 -7.11 -29.88
C LEU A 276 -23.34 -7.60 -30.23
N TYR A 277 -22.71 -8.35 -29.32
CA TYR A 277 -21.33 -8.80 -29.40
C TYR A 277 -21.26 -10.31 -29.19
N PRO A 278 -21.77 -11.12 -30.13
CA PRO A 278 -21.75 -12.59 -30.02
C PRO A 278 -20.32 -13.18 -30.03
N GLY A 279 -19.32 -12.39 -30.45
CA GLY A 279 -17.89 -12.72 -30.31
C GLY A 279 -17.34 -12.59 -28.89
N GLY A 280 -18.15 -12.07 -27.97
CA GLY A 280 -17.85 -11.91 -26.55
C GLY A 280 -17.27 -10.54 -26.17
N TYR A 281 -17.23 -10.32 -24.86
CA TYR A 281 -16.67 -9.17 -24.17
C TYR A 281 -16.04 -9.67 -22.86
N THR A 282 -15.25 -8.82 -22.20
CA THR A 282 -14.67 -9.14 -20.90
C THR A 282 -15.55 -8.61 -19.78
N SER A 283 -15.74 -9.39 -18.72
CA SER A 283 -16.47 -8.96 -17.53
C SER A 283 -15.67 -9.14 -16.23
N LEU A 284 -15.74 -8.12 -15.37
CA LEU A 284 -15.19 -8.13 -14.02
C LEU A 284 -16.28 -7.74 -13.02
N ASN A 285 -16.31 -8.43 -11.88
CA ASN A 285 -17.20 -8.09 -10.76
C ASN A 285 -16.35 -7.44 -9.67
N PHE A 286 -16.66 -6.18 -9.36
CA PHE A 286 -16.08 -5.36 -8.32
C PHE A 286 -17.04 -5.02 -7.18
N GLU A 287 -18.26 -5.59 -7.16
CA GLU A 287 -19.30 -5.29 -6.16
C GLU A 287 -18.79 -5.35 -4.71
N ARG A 288 -17.87 -6.26 -4.42
CA ARG A 288 -17.26 -6.38 -3.08
C ARG A 288 -15.91 -5.73 -2.97
N ARG A 289 -15.06 -5.88 -3.98
CA ARG A 289 -13.64 -5.50 -3.94
C ARG A 289 -13.12 -5.23 -5.35
N THR A 290 -12.19 -4.29 -5.48
CA THR A 290 -11.43 -4.02 -6.71
C THR A 290 -9.93 -4.28 -6.52
N PHE A 291 -9.12 -3.99 -7.53
CA PHE A 291 -7.67 -4.15 -7.45
C PHE A 291 -7.05 -3.31 -6.33
N TYR A 292 -6.11 -3.91 -5.61
CA TYR A 292 -5.36 -3.24 -4.55
C TYR A 292 -4.43 -2.14 -5.11
N ASN A 293 -3.74 -2.40 -6.21
CA ASN A 293 -2.85 -1.41 -6.83
C ASN A 293 -3.60 -0.64 -7.92
N ILE A 294 -3.50 0.69 -7.87
CA ILE A 294 -4.09 1.58 -8.88
C ILE A 294 -3.53 1.26 -10.28
N THR A 295 -2.25 0.89 -10.39
CA THR A 295 -1.61 0.52 -11.67
C THR A 295 -2.24 -0.71 -12.32
N ASP A 296 -2.81 -1.63 -11.53
CA ASP A 296 -3.50 -2.80 -12.06
C ASP A 296 -4.86 -2.40 -12.67
N ILE A 297 -5.54 -1.40 -12.09
CA ILE A 297 -6.75 -0.78 -12.66
C ILE A 297 -6.40 -0.13 -14.00
N ASP A 298 -5.39 0.75 -14.02
CA ASP A 298 -4.96 1.45 -15.24
C ASP A 298 -4.62 0.47 -16.37
N SER A 299 -3.82 -0.55 -16.05
CA SER A 299 -3.41 -1.56 -17.03
C SER A 299 -4.60 -2.40 -17.52
N THR A 300 -5.56 -2.70 -16.63
CA THR A 300 -6.80 -3.40 -16.99
C THR A 300 -7.61 -2.58 -18.00
N LEU A 301 -7.91 -1.31 -17.69
CA LEU A 301 -8.74 -0.44 -18.53
C LEU A 301 -8.13 -0.22 -19.92
N ASN A 302 -6.79 -0.13 -20.01
CA ASN A 302 -6.07 0.08 -21.26
C ASN A 302 -6.10 -1.12 -22.24
N ASN A 303 -6.64 -2.28 -21.85
CA ASN A 303 -6.85 -3.39 -22.79
C ASN A 303 -8.10 -3.21 -23.68
N PHE A 304 -8.89 -2.17 -23.44
CA PHE A 304 -10.22 -2.02 -24.04
C PHE A 304 -10.37 -0.67 -24.73
N ASP A 305 -11.31 -0.59 -25.66
CA ASP A 305 -11.72 0.66 -26.30
C ASP A 305 -12.95 1.24 -25.59
N ILE A 306 -13.80 0.36 -25.06
CA ILE A 306 -15.05 0.70 -24.39
C ILE A 306 -15.07 0.09 -23.00
N VAL A 307 -15.34 0.92 -22.00
CA VAL A 307 -15.59 0.50 -20.61
C VAL A 307 -17.02 0.87 -20.25
N ILE A 308 -17.75 -0.12 -19.75
CA ILE A 308 -19.11 0.03 -19.25
C ILE A 308 -19.06 -0.27 -17.76
N TRP A 309 -19.29 0.75 -16.95
CA TRP A 309 -19.15 0.64 -15.49
C TRP A 309 -20.50 0.86 -14.80
N ASN A 310 -21.09 -0.23 -14.33
CA ASN A 310 -22.27 -0.23 -13.45
C ASN A 310 -21.80 0.09 -12.02
N ALA A 311 -21.63 1.38 -11.71
CA ALA A 311 -20.89 1.83 -10.52
C ALA A 311 -21.72 1.92 -9.24
N GLY A 312 -23.06 1.94 -9.35
CA GLY A 312 -23.93 2.11 -8.20
C GLY A 312 -23.51 3.31 -7.33
N SER A 313 -23.48 3.11 -6.00
CA SER A 313 -22.99 4.09 -5.02
C SER A 313 -21.66 3.65 -4.38
N ASP A 314 -20.93 2.76 -5.02
CA ASP A 314 -19.76 2.11 -4.43
C ASP A 314 -18.46 2.88 -4.66
N ARG A 315 -17.48 2.65 -3.79
CA ARG A 315 -16.26 3.47 -3.70
C ARG A 315 -15.16 3.06 -4.68
N HIS A 316 -15.29 1.92 -5.38
CA HIS A 316 -14.26 1.44 -6.30
C HIS A 316 -14.14 2.35 -7.52
N PHE A 317 -15.24 2.98 -7.93
CA PHE A 317 -15.24 4.03 -8.95
C PHE A 317 -14.32 5.21 -8.58
N THR A 318 -14.26 5.60 -7.30
CA THR A 318 -13.31 6.62 -6.84
C THR A 318 -11.87 6.14 -7.00
N GLN A 319 -11.58 4.90 -6.61
CA GLN A 319 -10.23 4.33 -6.67
C GLN A 319 -9.71 4.23 -8.11
N ALA A 320 -10.60 3.97 -9.06
CA ALA A 320 -10.30 3.89 -10.49
C ALA A 320 -10.14 5.24 -11.20
N SER A 321 -10.34 6.37 -10.50
CA SER A 321 -10.43 7.69 -11.14
C SER A 321 -9.21 8.04 -11.99
N GLY A 322 -8.00 7.74 -11.51
CA GLY A 322 -6.76 8.00 -12.25
C GLY A 322 -6.71 7.22 -13.56
N GLY A 323 -7.00 5.92 -13.50
CA GLY A 323 -7.03 5.04 -14.66
C GLY A 323 -8.08 5.41 -15.68
N ILE A 324 -9.29 5.77 -15.24
CA ILE A 324 -10.37 6.21 -16.12
C ILE A 324 -9.99 7.51 -16.85
N VAL A 325 -9.35 8.46 -16.17
CA VAL A 325 -8.84 9.70 -16.80
C VAL A 325 -7.85 9.37 -17.91
N ASN A 326 -6.89 8.48 -17.63
CA ASN A 326 -5.88 8.07 -18.61
C ASN A 326 -6.50 7.33 -19.79
N PHE A 327 -7.40 6.39 -19.52
CA PHE A 327 -8.16 5.65 -20.53
C PHE A 327 -8.90 6.58 -21.50
N LEU A 328 -9.64 7.57 -20.98
CA LEU A 328 -10.38 8.52 -21.83
C LEU A 328 -9.46 9.43 -22.64
N ARG A 329 -8.34 9.87 -22.07
CA ARG A 329 -7.32 10.67 -22.79
C ARG A 329 -6.67 9.90 -23.93
N ASN A 330 -6.54 8.58 -23.77
CA ASN A 330 -6.01 7.68 -24.79
C ASN A 330 -7.07 7.30 -25.86
N GLY A 331 -8.25 7.91 -25.83
CA GLY A 331 -9.30 7.68 -26.82
C GLY A 331 -10.35 6.65 -26.39
N GLY A 332 -10.22 6.07 -25.20
CA GLY A 332 -11.23 5.20 -24.62
C GLY A 332 -12.59 5.87 -24.45
N ARG A 333 -13.63 5.04 -24.33
CA ARG A 333 -15.02 5.46 -24.20
C ARG A 333 -15.64 4.85 -22.95
N LEU A 334 -16.23 5.70 -22.11
CA LEU A 334 -16.84 5.30 -20.84
C LEU A 334 -18.36 5.46 -20.90
N MET A 335 -19.09 4.38 -20.72
CA MET A 335 -20.49 4.44 -20.29
C MET A 335 -20.55 4.10 -18.81
N THR A 336 -21.24 4.91 -18.02
CA THR A 336 -21.40 4.63 -16.59
C THR A 336 -22.77 5.04 -16.08
N ASN A 337 -23.29 4.24 -15.17
CA ASN A 337 -24.44 4.59 -14.35
C ASN A 337 -24.03 4.57 -12.89
N MET A 338 -24.44 5.59 -12.15
CA MET A 338 -24.11 5.74 -10.75
C MET A 338 -25.26 6.36 -9.97
N THR A 339 -25.23 6.11 -8.67
CA THR A 339 -26.18 6.61 -7.69
C THR A 339 -25.39 7.35 -6.61
N TYR A 340 -25.79 8.58 -6.28
CA TYR A 340 -25.22 9.30 -5.14
C TYR A 340 -26.09 9.06 -3.91
N SER A 341 -25.46 8.63 -2.83
CA SER A 341 -26.02 8.74 -1.49
C SER A 341 -25.85 10.17 -0.97
N SER A 342 -26.59 10.53 0.09
CA SER A 342 -26.44 11.84 0.77
C SER A 342 -25.05 12.09 1.36
N ARG A 343 -24.20 11.06 1.41
CA ARG A 343 -22.83 11.13 1.94
C ARG A 343 -21.79 11.27 0.83
N ASP A 344 -22.18 11.11 -0.43
CA ASP A 344 -21.27 11.24 -1.56
C ASP A 344 -21.09 12.71 -1.91
N THR A 345 -19.85 13.16 -1.75
CA THR A 345 -19.44 14.56 -1.96
C THR A 345 -18.43 14.71 -3.09
N ALA A 346 -17.91 13.60 -3.61
CA ALA A 346 -16.91 13.60 -4.67
C ALA A 346 -17.56 13.86 -6.02
N ILE A 347 -17.00 14.75 -6.82
CA ILE A 347 -17.29 14.85 -8.26
C ILE A 347 -16.03 14.40 -8.98
N TYR A 348 -16.18 13.45 -9.90
CA TYR A 348 -15.04 12.84 -10.55
C TYR A 348 -14.61 13.65 -11.79
N PRO A 349 -13.29 13.86 -12.00
CA PRO A 349 -12.78 14.75 -13.05
C PRO A 349 -13.07 14.26 -14.47
N PHE A 350 -13.36 12.97 -14.64
CA PHE A 350 -13.71 12.36 -15.91
C PHE A 350 -15.22 12.38 -16.19
N LEU A 351 -16.04 12.80 -15.23
CA LEU A 351 -17.48 12.92 -15.44
C LEU A 351 -17.85 14.32 -15.95
N PRO A 352 -18.88 14.41 -16.81
CA PRO A 352 -19.42 15.68 -17.29
C PRO A 352 -20.35 16.33 -16.24
N ILE A 353 -19.85 16.59 -15.03
CA ILE A 353 -20.60 17.15 -13.90
C ILE A 353 -19.86 18.37 -13.34
N ASP A 354 -20.56 19.50 -13.16
CA ASP A 354 -20.10 20.68 -12.43
C ASP A 354 -20.46 20.57 -10.94
N SER A 355 -21.73 20.21 -10.67
CA SER A 355 -22.28 20.17 -9.32
C SER A 355 -23.55 19.33 -9.24
N VAL A 356 -23.75 18.67 -8.11
CA VAL A 356 -25.00 17.99 -7.77
C VAL A 356 -25.92 18.96 -7.03
N TYR A 357 -27.16 19.11 -7.49
CA TYR A 357 -28.12 20.07 -6.91
C TYR A 357 -29.28 19.43 -6.17
N LYS A 358 -29.55 18.14 -6.45
CA LYS A 358 -30.65 17.43 -5.83
C LYS A 358 -30.31 15.96 -5.73
N THR A 359 -30.48 15.41 -4.54
CA THR A 359 -30.36 13.98 -4.29
C THR A 359 -31.72 13.45 -3.82
N ASN A 360 -32.22 12.41 -4.47
CA ASN A 360 -33.48 11.79 -4.11
C ASN A 360 -33.25 10.61 -3.15
N ILE A 361 -32.93 10.94 -1.90
CA ILE A 361 -32.50 9.98 -0.86
C ILE A 361 -33.69 9.15 -0.30
N ASN A 362 -34.93 9.59 -0.54
CA ASN A 362 -36.12 9.06 0.13
C ASN A 362 -36.92 8.03 -0.70
N ARG A 363 -36.42 7.58 -1.86
CA ARG A 363 -37.11 6.51 -2.61
C ARG A 363 -36.50 5.16 -2.31
N PRO A 364 -37.30 4.17 -1.87
CA PRO A 364 -36.81 2.81 -1.75
C PRO A 364 -36.37 2.37 -3.14
N MET A 365 -35.13 1.89 -3.22
CA MET A 365 -34.46 1.44 -4.45
C MET A 365 -35.10 0.17 -5.07
N PHE A 366 -36.31 -0.18 -4.65
CA PHE A 366 -37.07 -1.36 -5.05
C PHE A 366 -38.39 -0.90 -5.65
N MET A 367 -38.37 -0.44 -6.91
CA MET A 367 -39.60 -0.26 -7.67
C MET A 367 -39.67 -1.32 -8.74
N VAL A 368 -40.49 -2.34 -8.53
CA VAL A 368 -40.92 -3.23 -9.62
C VAL A 368 -41.94 -2.44 -10.43
N ILE A 369 -41.58 -2.05 -11.66
CA ILE A 369 -42.50 -1.37 -12.56
C ILE A 369 -43.49 -2.42 -13.10
N PRO A 370 -44.81 -2.26 -12.86
CA PRO A 370 -45.80 -3.12 -13.47
C PRO A 370 -45.76 -2.94 -15.00
N PRO A 371 -45.78 -4.03 -15.79
CA PRO A 371 -45.82 -3.95 -17.24
C PRO A 371 -46.93 -2.99 -17.71
N GLY A 372 -46.58 -2.00 -18.55
CA GLY A 372 -47.56 -1.09 -19.19
C GLY A 372 -47.88 0.22 -18.48
N THR A 373 -47.12 0.63 -17.46
CA THR A 373 -47.36 1.90 -16.71
C THR A 373 -46.49 3.09 -17.13
N ASP A 374 -45.97 3.06 -18.35
CA ASP A 374 -45.06 4.10 -18.87
C ASP A 374 -45.84 5.37 -19.29
N THR A 375 -45.50 6.53 -18.73
CA THR A 375 -46.09 7.81 -19.14
C THR A 375 -45.09 8.58 -19.99
N ILE A 376 -45.27 8.50 -21.32
CA ILE A 376 -44.61 9.38 -22.29
C ILE A 376 -45.00 10.83 -21.94
N ARG A 377 -44.06 11.64 -21.45
CA ARG A 377 -44.25 13.09 -21.38
C ARG A 377 -43.90 13.69 -22.75
N TYR A 378 -44.93 14.06 -23.50
CA TYR A 378 -44.92 14.55 -24.89
C TYR A 378 -44.11 15.85 -25.19
N ASN A 379 -43.20 16.30 -24.31
CA ASN A 379 -42.54 17.61 -24.45
C ASN A 379 -40.99 17.57 -24.53
N SER A 380 -40.36 16.41 -24.81
CA SER A 380 -38.91 16.37 -25.07
C SER A 380 -38.59 16.90 -26.48
N VAL A 381 -37.79 17.96 -26.54
CA VAL A 381 -37.33 18.59 -27.79
C VAL A 381 -36.30 17.69 -28.46
N GLN A 382 -36.57 17.36 -29.73
CA GLN A 382 -35.79 16.49 -30.60
C GLN A 382 -34.65 17.27 -31.24
N ILE A 383 -33.41 16.99 -30.85
CA ILE A 383 -32.21 17.44 -31.56
C ILE A 383 -31.29 16.21 -31.64
N TYR A 384 -31.02 15.77 -32.87
CA TYR A 384 -30.24 14.58 -33.27
C TYR A 384 -31.00 13.23 -33.35
N PRO A 385 -30.77 12.41 -34.41
CA PRO A 385 -31.81 11.67 -35.10
C PRO A 385 -32.18 10.42 -34.32
N ASP A 386 -33.39 10.37 -33.79
CA ASP A 386 -34.23 9.19 -33.57
C ASP A 386 -33.61 7.94 -32.89
N THR A 387 -32.43 8.00 -32.26
CA THR A 387 -31.74 6.78 -31.76
C THR A 387 -31.58 6.74 -30.24
N LEU A 388 -31.68 7.82 -29.48
CA LEU A 388 -31.65 7.76 -28.02
C LEU A 388 -33.05 7.97 -27.41
N TYR A 389 -34.03 7.15 -27.80
CA TYR A 389 -35.31 7.06 -27.10
C TYR A 389 -35.19 6.15 -25.88
N ALA A 390 -34.78 6.69 -24.74
CA ALA A 390 -35.23 6.19 -23.46
C ALA A 390 -36.61 6.81 -23.21
N THR A 391 -37.60 5.97 -22.89
CA THR A 391 -38.80 6.49 -22.27
C THR A 391 -38.42 7.08 -20.92
N VAL A 392 -39.17 8.10 -20.49
CA VAL A 392 -38.90 8.94 -19.32
C VAL A 392 -38.35 8.08 -18.17
N PRO A 393 -37.15 8.37 -17.63
CA PRO A 393 -36.68 7.64 -16.46
C PRO A 393 -37.70 7.85 -15.34
N LEU A 394 -38.35 6.75 -14.95
CA LEU A 394 -39.45 6.76 -13.97
C LEU A 394 -38.96 7.21 -12.58
N SER A 395 -37.64 7.14 -12.35
CA SER A 395 -36.95 7.65 -11.17
C SER A 395 -35.51 8.09 -11.50
N PHE A 396 -34.94 8.98 -10.68
CA PHE A 396 -33.52 9.31 -10.70
C PHE A 396 -32.96 9.39 -9.28
N THR A 397 -31.66 9.09 -9.12
CA THR A 397 -31.00 9.16 -7.81
C THR A 397 -30.53 10.57 -7.51
N PHE A 398 -29.93 11.27 -8.47
CA PHE A 398 -29.56 12.67 -8.30
C PHE A 398 -29.62 13.49 -9.60
N GLY A 399 -29.87 14.78 -9.46
CA GLY A 399 -29.84 15.78 -10.52
C GLY A 399 -28.55 16.59 -10.46
N PHE A 400 -27.98 16.91 -11.62
CA PHE A 400 -26.70 17.62 -11.69
C PHE A 400 -26.70 18.72 -12.74
N LYS A 401 -25.77 19.67 -12.59
CA LYS A 401 -25.37 20.57 -13.67
C LYS A 401 -24.28 19.91 -14.48
N PRO A 402 -24.44 19.79 -15.80
CA PRO A 402 -23.38 19.22 -16.60
C PRO A 402 -22.23 20.22 -16.81
N ALA A 403 -21.04 19.68 -17.07
CA ALA A 403 -19.86 20.44 -17.46
C ALA A 403 -19.00 19.63 -18.44
N VAL A 404 -17.98 20.28 -18.99
CA VAL A 404 -16.88 19.59 -19.66
C VAL A 404 -16.12 18.77 -18.61
N PRO A 405 -15.91 17.46 -18.82
CA PRO A 405 -15.02 16.67 -17.96
C PRO A 405 -13.64 17.32 -17.90
N ALA A 406 -13.18 17.68 -16.72
CA ALA A 406 -11.86 18.29 -16.52
C ALA A 406 -10.73 17.44 -17.12
N ALA A 407 -10.90 16.11 -17.10
CA ALA A 407 -10.00 15.14 -17.70
C ALA A 407 -9.78 15.33 -19.21
N LEU A 408 -10.80 15.85 -19.91
CA LEU A 408 -10.89 15.99 -21.38
C LEU A 408 -10.95 17.45 -21.83
N ALA A 409 -10.76 18.40 -20.90
CA ALA A 409 -10.84 19.82 -21.20
C ALA A 409 -9.85 20.21 -22.31
N GLY A 410 -10.35 20.95 -23.30
CA GLY A 410 -9.56 21.41 -24.45
C GLY A 410 -9.35 20.38 -25.56
N MET A 411 -9.69 19.09 -25.36
CA MET A 411 -9.54 18.07 -26.40
C MET A 411 -10.54 18.21 -27.55
N PHE A 412 -11.73 18.77 -27.26
CA PHE A 412 -12.83 18.89 -28.22
C PHE A 412 -13.22 20.35 -28.50
N GLY A 413 -12.31 21.31 -28.31
CA GLY A 413 -12.58 22.73 -28.55
C GLY A 413 -13.76 23.27 -27.73
N GLU A 414 -14.66 24.02 -28.37
CA GLU A 414 -15.89 24.56 -27.76
C GLU A 414 -17.00 23.52 -27.60
N SER A 415 -16.78 22.25 -27.97
CA SER A 415 -17.80 21.21 -27.80
C SER A 415 -18.17 21.07 -26.32
N GLY A 416 -19.43 21.39 -26.02
CA GLY A 416 -20.02 21.28 -24.69
C GLY A 416 -20.45 19.85 -24.38
N TYR A 417 -21.51 19.72 -23.60
CA TYR A 417 -22.21 18.46 -23.33
C TYR A 417 -23.58 18.49 -24.01
N GLU A 418 -24.15 17.31 -24.25
CA GLU A 418 -25.53 17.19 -24.71
C GLU A 418 -26.36 16.48 -23.63
N VAL A 419 -27.47 17.11 -23.26
CA VAL A 419 -28.39 16.57 -22.27
C VAL A 419 -29.25 15.51 -22.93
N LEU A 420 -29.11 14.28 -22.45
CA LEU A 420 -29.90 13.14 -22.93
C LEU A 420 -31.23 13.06 -22.18
N TYR A 421 -31.22 13.29 -20.85
CA TYR A 421 -32.42 13.17 -20.02
C TYR A 421 -32.54 14.29 -18.97
N VAL A 422 -33.78 14.77 -18.83
CA VAL A 422 -34.21 15.69 -17.77
C VAL A 422 -35.46 15.14 -17.07
N THR A 423 -35.44 15.06 -15.74
CA THR A 423 -36.59 14.61 -14.96
C THR A 423 -36.96 15.65 -13.92
N THR A 424 -38.21 16.11 -13.95
CA THR A 424 -38.71 17.15 -13.02
C THR A 424 -37.85 18.43 -12.99
N GLY A 425 -37.21 18.76 -14.12
CA GLY A 425 -36.36 19.94 -14.27
C GLY A 425 -34.86 19.70 -14.01
N ASP A 426 -34.49 18.50 -13.57
CA ASP A 426 -33.10 18.13 -13.25
C ASP A 426 -32.46 17.34 -14.39
N THR A 427 -31.22 17.67 -14.79
CA THR A 427 -30.48 16.84 -15.74
C THR A 427 -30.00 15.56 -15.05
N VAL A 428 -30.25 14.42 -15.69
CA VAL A 428 -30.00 13.09 -15.12
C VAL A 428 -29.25 12.13 -16.05
N ALA A 429 -29.06 12.54 -17.31
CA ALA A 429 -28.11 11.86 -18.19
C ALA A 429 -27.56 12.82 -19.24
N VAL A 430 -26.30 12.64 -19.58
CA VAL A 430 -25.60 13.45 -20.57
C VAL A 430 -24.60 12.62 -21.37
N ARG A 431 -24.29 13.08 -22.57
CA ARG A 431 -23.09 12.66 -23.30
C ARG A 431 -22.09 13.80 -23.41
N TYR A 432 -20.81 13.43 -23.49
CA TYR A 432 -19.71 14.33 -23.78
C TYR A 432 -18.73 13.71 -24.79
N PRO A 433 -18.20 14.47 -25.76
CA PRO A 433 -18.63 15.83 -26.13
C PRO A 433 -20.08 15.86 -26.63
N ALA A 434 -20.70 17.05 -26.70
CA ALA A 434 -21.98 17.24 -27.36
C ALA A 434 -21.89 16.78 -28.82
N TYR A 435 -23.00 16.27 -29.36
CA TYR A 435 -23.04 15.99 -30.78
C TYR A 435 -22.85 17.27 -31.60
N ASP A 436 -22.01 17.22 -32.64
CA ASP A 436 -21.86 18.28 -33.64
C ASP A 436 -21.98 17.71 -35.06
N PRO A 437 -22.95 18.16 -35.88
CA PRO A 437 -23.14 17.65 -37.25
C PRO A 437 -21.99 18.01 -38.19
N ASN A 438 -21.25 19.08 -37.89
CA ASN A 438 -20.11 19.53 -38.68
C ASN A 438 -18.81 18.89 -38.19
N ASN A 439 -18.81 18.38 -36.96
CA ASN A 439 -17.67 17.76 -36.33
C ASN A 439 -18.15 16.50 -35.61
N ARG A 440 -18.10 15.36 -36.32
CA ARG A 440 -18.72 14.08 -35.95
C ARG A 440 -18.08 13.39 -34.74
N TRP A 441 -17.75 14.16 -33.71
CA TRP A 441 -17.21 13.65 -32.46
C TRP A 441 -18.17 12.64 -31.86
N LYS A 442 -17.69 11.41 -31.86
CA LYS A 442 -18.25 10.30 -31.10
C LYS A 442 -18.18 10.60 -29.62
N ALA A 443 -19.18 10.17 -28.85
CA ALA A 443 -19.17 10.36 -27.42
C ALA A 443 -17.95 9.65 -26.79
N ARG A 444 -17.29 10.33 -25.85
CA ARG A 444 -16.25 9.77 -24.97
C ARG A 444 -16.83 9.32 -23.64
N VAL A 445 -17.82 10.04 -23.12
CA VAL A 445 -18.45 9.73 -21.85
C VAL A 445 -19.96 9.81 -22.00
N VAL A 446 -20.65 8.76 -21.58
CA VAL A 446 -22.11 8.79 -21.37
C VAL A 446 -22.38 8.45 -19.92
N LEU A 447 -23.04 9.37 -19.21
CA LEU A 447 -23.31 9.27 -17.78
C LEU A 447 -24.81 9.21 -17.54
N PHE A 448 -25.21 8.30 -16.65
CA PHE A 448 -26.56 8.20 -16.08
C PHE A 448 -26.50 8.34 -14.55
N SER A 449 -27.31 9.24 -13.98
CA SER A 449 -27.39 9.48 -12.53
C SER A 449 -28.50 8.66 -11.84
N PHE A 450 -28.82 7.50 -12.43
CA PHE A 450 -29.90 6.63 -12.01
C PHE A 450 -29.59 5.18 -12.33
N ALA A 451 -30.30 4.28 -11.65
CA ALA A 451 -30.30 2.86 -11.95
C ALA A 451 -30.95 2.61 -13.32
N VAL A 452 -30.13 2.41 -14.34
CA VAL A 452 -30.62 2.39 -15.74
C VAL A 452 -31.56 1.23 -16.07
N PHE A 453 -31.56 0.17 -15.26
CA PHE A 453 -32.52 -0.93 -15.38
C PHE A 453 -33.98 -0.51 -15.07
N ASP A 454 -34.20 0.58 -14.32
CA ASP A 454 -35.55 1.14 -14.09
C ASP A 454 -36.17 1.73 -15.36
N CYS A 455 -35.42 1.82 -16.46
CA CYS A 455 -35.89 2.29 -17.75
C CYS A 455 -36.38 1.15 -18.68
N ASN A 456 -36.69 -0.04 -18.14
CA ASN A 456 -37.01 -1.21 -18.97
C ASN A 456 -38.47 -1.30 -19.48
N GLY A 457 -39.31 -0.27 -19.25
CA GLY A 457 -40.62 -0.16 -19.90
C GLY A 457 -40.48 -0.13 -21.43
N GLN A 458 -41.03 -1.13 -22.13
CA GLN A 458 -40.98 -1.24 -23.61
C GLN A 458 -39.58 -1.42 -24.25
N ASN A 459 -38.60 -1.97 -23.51
CA ASN A 459 -37.23 -2.22 -24.00
C ASN A 459 -36.48 -0.95 -24.45
N THR A 460 -36.77 0.20 -23.84
CA THR A 460 -36.21 1.50 -24.23
C THR A 460 -34.77 1.65 -23.76
N PHE A 461 -34.42 1.14 -22.56
CA PHE A 461 -33.03 0.99 -22.15
C PHE A 461 -32.22 0.15 -23.14
N GLY A 462 -32.72 -1.00 -23.56
CA GLY A 462 -32.04 -1.87 -24.52
C GLY A 462 -31.72 -1.17 -25.84
N ARG A 463 -32.69 -0.42 -26.39
CA ARG A 463 -32.49 0.41 -27.59
C ARG A 463 -31.47 1.51 -27.38
N MET A 464 -31.60 2.28 -26.29
CA MET A 464 -30.67 3.37 -25.96
C MET A 464 -29.24 2.84 -25.82
N TYR A 465 -29.06 1.79 -25.02
CA TYR A 465 -27.77 1.16 -24.77
C TYR A 465 -27.15 0.62 -26.06
N SER A 466 -27.95 -0.08 -26.88
CA SER A 466 -27.50 -0.57 -28.19
C SER A 466 -27.05 0.57 -29.09
N ASN A 467 -27.79 1.69 -29.09
CA ASN A 467 -27.45 2.83 -29.93
C ASN A 467 -26.19 3.57 -29.45
N ILE A 468 -25.97 3.69 -28.14
CA ILE A 468 -24.70 4.19 -27.60
C ILE A 468 -23.55 3.32 -28.13
N LEU A 469 -23.66 2.01 -27.95
CA LEU A 469 -22.58 1.10 -28.31
C LEU A 469 -22.34 0.97 -29.83
N GLN A 470 -23.38 1.05 -30.65
CA GLN A 470 -23.29 0.87 -32.10
C GLN A 470 -23.04 2.16 -32.88
N TYR A 471 -23.43 3.33 -32.35
CA TYR A 471 -23.34 4.59 -33.09
C TYR A 471 -22.49 5.65 -32.40
N GLU A 472 -22.56 5.74 -31.07
CA GLU A 472 -21.79 6.73 -30.33
C GLU A 472 -20.38 6.24 -29.99
N PHE A 473 -20.21 4.94 -29.78
CA PHE A 473 -18.96 4.35 -29.32
C PHE A 473 -18.18 3.54 -30.36
N GLN A 474 -18.62 3.51 -31.62
CA GLN A 474 -17.82 2.94 -32.71
C GLN A 474 -16.89 3.99 -33.29
N ASP A 475 -15.68 3.58 -33.66
CA ASP A 475 -14.80 4.36 -34.54
C ASP A 475 -15.39 4.43 -35.96
N GLU A 476 -15.02 5.46 -36.72
CA GLU A 476 -15.49 5.62 -38.12
C GLU A 476 -14.95 4.56 -39.07
#